data_AF-A0A397JAE0-F1
#
_entry.id   AF-A0A397JAE0-F1
#
_cell.length_a   1.000
_cell.length_b   1.000
_cell.length_c   1.000
_cell.angle_alpha   90.00
_cell.angle_beta   90.00
_cell.angle_gamma   90.00
#
_symmetry.space_group_name_H-M   'P 1'
#
loop_
_entity.id
_entity.type
_entity.pdbx_description
1 polymer ?
#
loop_
_entity_poly.entity_id
_entity_poly.type
_entity_poly.pdbx_seq_one_letter_code
_entity_poly.pdbx_strand_id
1 'polypeptide(L)'
;MIKLSYFFPFDHDDEEYTKAADVYSFGIIAYEMITGFPPYPDIPHDEDLAIKICNGLRPKIPFHTPKLITRIIMRCWDARVTNRPTFEELADELHKYCHGLRRTIGKVTRISPNKLKKITR
;
A
#
# COMPACT_ATOMS: atom_id res chain seq x y z
N MET A 1 -12.45 -11.79 -2.91
CA MET A 1 -11.19 -11.51 -3.64
C MET A 1 -11.57 -10.90 -4.99
N ILE A 2 -11.10 -9.69 -5.33
CA ILE A 2 -11.38 -9.06 -6.63
C ILE A 2 -10.80 -9.98 -7.71
N LYS A 3 -11.63 -10.42 -8.67
CA LYS A 3 -11.17 -11.31 -9.75
C LYS A 3 -10.22 -10.55 -10.66
N LEU A 4 -8.91 -10.78 -10.48
CA LEU A 4 -7.82 -10.21 -11.28
C LEU A 4 -7.96 -10.56 -12.77
N SER A 5 -8.62 -11.67 -13.10
CA SER A 5 -8.84 -12.15 -14.47
C SER A 5 -9.57 -11.16 -15.39
N TYR A 6 -10.34 -10.20 -14.85
CA TYR A 6 -11.02 -9.18 -15.67
C TYR A 6 -10.10 -8.03 -16.10
N PHE A 7 -8.98 -7.83 -15.42
CA PHE A 7 -8.10 -6.69 -15.65
C PHE A 7 -6.98 -6.99 -16.64
N PHE A 8 -6.74 -8.27 -16.92
CA PHE A 8 -5.52 -8.74 -17.54
C PHE A 8 -5.78 -9.75 -18.68
N PRO A 9 -6.15 -9.28 -19.89
CA PRO A 9 -6.21 -10.16 -21.07
C PRO A 9 -4.79 -10.62 -21.45
N PHE A 10 -4.65 -11.93 -21.64
CA PHE A 10 -3.44 -12.75 -21.73
C PHE A 10 -2.43 -12.45 -22.87
N ASP A 11 -2.32 -11.23 -23.41
CA ASP A 11 -1.77 -11.05 -24.76
C ASP A 11 -0.58 -10.08 -24.92
N HIS A 12 0.12 -9.64 -23.87
CA HIS A 12 1.29 -8.75 -24.00
C HIS A 12 2.44 -9.22 -23.10
N ASP A 13 3.63 -9.46 -23.69
CA ASP A 13 4.90 -9.89 -23.06
C ASP A 13 4.79 -10.29 -21.58
N ASP A 14 4.49 -11.58 -21.38
CA ASP A 14 3.81 -12.11 -20.20
C ASP A 14 4.51 -11.86 -18.85
N GLU A 15 5.84 -11.70 -18.83
CA GLU A 15 6.58 -11.71 -17.56
C GLU A 15 6.56 -10.37 -16.82
N GLU A 16 6.77 -9.24 -17.50
CA GLU A 16 6.72 -7.92 -16.84
C GLU A 16 5.29 -7.56 -16.43
N TYR A 17 4.33 -7.96 -17.26
CA TYR A 17 2.91 -7.74 -17.00
C TYR A 17 2.43 -8.52 -15.77
N THR A 18 2.82 -9.79 -15.63
CA THR A 18 2.49 -10.61 -14.46
C THR A 18 3.12 -10.06 -13.18
N LYS A 19 4.39 -9.62 -13.22
CA LYS A 19 5.03 -8.94 -12.07
C LYS A 19 4.27 -7.69 -11.65
N ALA A 20 3.83 -6.87 -12.61
CA ALA A 20 3.05 -5.67 -12.31
C ALA A 20 1.62 -5.98 -11.82
N ALA A 21 1.04 -7.12 -12.20
CA ALA A 21 -0.21 -7.63 -11.66
C ALA A 21 -0.06 -8.13 -10.21
N ASP A 22 1.06 -8.78 -9.89
CA ASP A 22 1.39 -9.18 -8.51
C ASP A 22 1.57 -7.95 -7.61
N VAL A 23 2.25 -6.91 -8.09
CA VAL A 23 2.38 -5.63 -7.38
C VAL A 23 1.02 -4.99 -7.13
N TYR A 24 0.11 -5.04 -8.10
CA TYR A 24 -1.26 -4.56 -7.91
C TYR A 24 -1.97 -5.31 -6.78
N SER A 25 -1.89 -6.64 -6.80
CA SER A 25 -2.48 -7.50 -5.78
C SER A 25 -1.89 -7.23 -4.40
N PHE A 26 -0.58 -7.03 -4.32
CA PHE A 26 0.11 -6.61 -3.11
C PHE A 26 -0.44 -5.30 -2.55
N GLY A 27 -0.69 -4.29 -3.39
CA GLY A 27 -1.30 -3.02 -2.97
C GLY A 27 -2.67 -3.19 -2.32
N ILE A 28 -3.50 -4.09 -2.86
CA ILE A 28 -4.81 -4.42 -2.31
C ILE A 28 -4.70 -5.15 -0.97
N ILE A 29 -3.77 -6.12 -0.85
CA ILE A 29 -3.52 -6.82 0.42
C ILE A 29 -3.00 -5.85 1.49
N ALA A 30 -2.06 -4.97 1.13
CA ALA A 30 -1.53 -3.97 2.04
C ALA A 30 -2.62 -3.01 2.55
N TYR A 31 -3.57 -2.64 1.67
CA TYR A 31 -4.75 -1.88 2.08
C TYR A 31 -5.62 -2.64 3.10
N GLU A 32 -5.89 -3.92 2.84
CA GLU A 32 -6.67 -4.78 3.74
C GLU A 32 -5.98 -4.94 5.10
N MET A 33 -4.65 -5.10 5.12
CA MET A 33 -3.87 -5.18 6.35
C MET A 33 -3.94 -3.90 7.20
N ILE A 34 -3.97 -2.73 6.56
CA ILE A 34 -4.01 -1.44 7.26
C ILE A 34 -5.40 -1.14 7.79
N THR A 35 -6.42 -1.45 6.99
CA THR A 35 -7.80 -1.13 7.33
C THR A 35 -8.45 -2.19 8.21
N GLY A 36 -8.01 -3.45 8.10
CA GLY A 36 -8.67 -4.61 8.69
C GLY A 36 -9.96 -5.00 7.98
N PHE A 37 -10.26 -4.41 6.82
CA PHE A 37 -11.50 -4.62 6.08
C PHE A 37 -11.20 -4.98 4.62
N PRO A 38 -12.03 -5.83 4.00
CA PRO A 38 -11.91 -6.11 2.58
C PRO A 38 -12.13 -4.82 1.77
N PRO A 39 -11.48 -4.68 0.60
CA PRO A 39 -11.78 -3.58 -0.31
C PRO A 39 -13.24 -3.68 -0.79
N TYR A 40 -13.96 -2.57 -0.73
CA TYR A 40 -15.37 -2.46 -1.17
C TYR A 40 -16.35 -3.40 -0.43
N PRO A 41 -16.42 -3.34 0.92
CA PRO A 41 -17.23 -4.28 1.70
C PRO A 41 -18.72 -4.23 1.36
N ASP A 42 -19.22 -3.08 0.90
CA ASP A 42 -20.63 -2.84 0.62
C ASP A 42 -21.01 -3.02 -0.86
N ILE A 43 -20.05 -3.44 -1.72
CA ILE A 43 -20.28 -3.56 -3.17
C ILE A 43 -20.17 -5.03 -3.58
N PRO A 44 -21.15 -5.59 -4.32
CA PRO A 44 -21.01 -6.91 -4.92
C PRO A 44 -19.74 -7.00 -5.78
N HIS A 45 -19.01 -8.12 -5.65
CA HIS A 45 -17.78 -8.37 -6.40
C HIS A 45 -18.07 -8.98 -7.77
N ASP A 46 -18.75 -8.21 -8.62
CA ASP A 46 -19.20 -8.59 -9.97
C ASP A 46 -18.46 -7.81 -11.07
N GLU A 47 -18.91 -7.98 -12.32
CA GLU A 47 -18.34 -7.31 -13.50
C GLU A 47 -18.53 -5.79 -13.45
N ASP A 48 -19.62 -5.30 -12.85
CA ASP A 48 -19.86 -3.86 -12.66
C ASP A 48 -18.81 -3.24 -11.75
N LEU A 49 -18.43 -3.92 -10.66
CA LEU A 49 -17.32 -3.48 -9.82
C LEU A 49 -16.00 -3.49 -10.59
N ALA A 50 -15.75 -4.52 -11.41
CA ALA A 50 -14.54 -4.58 -12.24
C ALA A 50 -14.46 -3.38 -13.20
N ILE A 51 -15.55 -3.05 -13.90
CA ILE A 51 -15.65 -1.89 -14.79
C ILE A 51 -15.40 -0.59 -14.02
N LYS A 52 -15.99 -0.42 -12.82
CA LYS A 52 -15.75 0.77 -11.99
C LYS A 52 -14.28 0.93 -11.62
N ILE A 53 -13.60 -0.16 -11.27
CA ILE A 53 -12.16 -0.16 -10.95
C ILE A 53 -11.31 0.17 -12.19
N CYS A 54 -11.66 -0.38 -13.36
CA CYS A 54 -11.03 -0.02 -14.64
C CYS A 54 -11.20 1.47 -14.93
N ASN A 55 -12.36 2.05 -14.59
CA ASN A 55 -12.65 3.48 -14.71
C ASN A 55 -12.06 4.35 -13.58
N GLY A 56 -11.23 3.78 -12.70
CA GLY A 56 -10.49 4.53 -11.70
C GLY A 56 -11.06 4.51 -10.28
N LEU A 57 -12.11 3.72 -10.01
CA LEU A 57 -12.56 3.50 -8.63
C LEU A 57 -11.41 2.91 -7.79
N ARG A 58 -11.13 3.51 -6.64
CA ARG A 58 -10.10 3.05 -5.69
C ARG A 58 -10.65 3.06 -4.25
N PRO A 59 -10.16 2.17 -3.36
CA PRO A 59 -10.55 2.19 -1.96
C PRO A 59 -10.05 3.46 -1.25
N LYS A 60 -10.80 3.94 -0.26
CA LYS A 60 -10.40 5.10 0.54
C LYS A 60 -9.44 4.69 1.64
N ILE A 61 -8.20 5.17 1.59
CA ILE A 61 -7.20 4.94 2.64
C ILE A 61 -7.51 5.85 3.84
N PRO A 62 -7.54 5.33 5.08
CA PRO A 62 -7.76 6.15 6.27
C PRO A 62 -6.70 7.25 6.45
N PHE A 63 -7.10 8.42 6.96
CA PHE A 63 -6.19 9.56 7.13
C PHE A 63 -5.04 9.29 8.11
N HIS A 64 -5.24 8.38 9.07
CA HIS A 64 -4.26 8.05 10.09
C HIS A 64 -3.15 7.12 9.57
N THR A 65 -3.27 6.59 8.34
CA THR A 65 -2.23 5.78 7.72
C THR A 65 -0.98 6.63 7.46
N PRO A 66 0.23 6.15 7.80
CA PRO A 66 1.46 6.88 7.53
C PRO A 66 1.60 7.23 6.05
N LYS A 67 1.93 8.50 5.75
CA LYS A 67 2.01 9.04 4.37
C LYS A 67 2.82 8.17 3.41
N LEU A 68 3.93 7.59 3.89
CA LEU A 68 4.75 6.71 3.06
C LEU A 68 3.97 5.46 2.62
N ILE A 69 3.26 4.83 3.56
CA ILE A 69 2.49 3.62 3.29
C ILE A 69 1.31 3.93 2.37
N THR A 70 0.62 5.05 2.60
CA THR A 70 -0.42 5.55 1.68
C THR A 70 0.13 5.70 0.26
N ARG A 71 1.31 6.31 0.11
CA ARG A 71 1.97 6.47 -1.20
C ARG A 71 2.31 5.14 -1.85
N ILE A 72 2.88 4.20 -1.09
CA ILE A 72 3.23 2.86 -1.59
C ILE A 72 1.99 2.16 -2.14
N ILE A 73 0.90 2.09 -1.35
CA ILE A 73 -0.35 1.46 -1.77
C ILE A 73 -0.90 2.13 -3.03
N MET A 74 -0.90 3.46 -3.06
CA MET A 74 -1.40 4.22 -4.21
C MET A 74 -0.66 3.92 -5.51
N ARG A 75 0.67 3.76 -5.47
CA ARG A 75 1.44 3.39 -6.67
C ARG A 75 1.24 1.93 -7.06
N CYS A 76 1.10 1.02 -6.09
CA CYS A 76 0.95 -0.41 -6.38
C CYS A 76 -0.30 -0.68 -7.23
N TRP A 77 -1.41 0.00 -6.96
CA TRP A 77 -2.67 -0.16 -7.71
C TRP A 77 -2.93 0.93 -8.75
N ASP A 78 -1.87 1.58 -9.26
CA ASP A 78 -1.98 2.58 -10.33
C ASP A 78 -2.63 1.95 -11.58
N ALA A 79 -3.47 2.75 -12.26
CA ALA A 79 -4.12 2.33 -13.50
C ALA A 79 -3.09 2.07 -14.60
N ARG A 80 -2.02 2.86 -14.65
CA ARG A 80 -0.92 2.66 -15.58
C ARG A 80 0.06 1.64 -15.02
N VAL A 81 0.21 0.53 -15.73
CA VAL A 81 1.15 -0.55 -15.38
C VAL A 81 2.58 -0.02 -15.19
N THR A 82 3.01 0.91 -16.06
CA THR A 82 4.34 1.54 -16.01
C THR A 82 4.60 2.43 -14.80
N ASN A 83 3.55 2.86 -14.09
CA ASN A 83 3.70 3.63 -12.86
C ASN A 83 3.82 2.73 -11.62
N ARG A 84 3.53 1.43 -11.77
CA ARG A 84 3.63 0.48 -10.66
C ARG A 84 5.11 0.22 -10.38
N PRO A 85 5.53 0.28 -9.11
CA PRO A 85 6.91 0.04 -8.75
C PRO A 85 7.24 -1.44 -8.88
N THR A 86 8.53 -1.77 -8.95
CA THR A 86 8.96 -3.17 -8.82
C THR A 86 9.01 -3.59 -7.35
N PHE A 87 9.04 -4.90 -7.08
CA PHE A 87 9.20 -5.38 -5.71
C PHE A 87 10.55 -4.98 -5.10
N GLU A 88 11.60 -4.86 -5.90
CA GLU A 88 12.91 -4.36 -5.46
C GLU A 88 12.80 -2.92 -4.96
N GLU A 89 12.14 -2.04 -5.72
CA GLU A 89 11.91 -0.65 -5.31
C GLU A 89 11.08 -0.55 -4.02
N LEU A 90 10.04 -1.39 -3.90
CA LEU A 90 9.20 -1.47 -2.70
C LEU A 90 10.01 -1.94 -1.49
N ALA A 91 10.81 -2.98 -1.65
CA ALA A 91 11.65 -3.53 -0.59
C ALA A 91 12.66 -2.49 -0.09
N ASP A 92 13.30 -1.75 -1.00
CA ASP A 92 14.23 -0.68 -0.68
C ASP A 92 13.56 0.48 0.08
N GLU A 93 12.39 0.93 -0.36
CA GLU A 93 11.63 1.99 0.32
C GLU A 93 11.20 1.56 1.73
N LEU A 94 10.68 0.34 1.87
CA LEU A 94 10.27 -0.21 3.16
C LEU A 94 11.46 -0.44 4.09
N HIS A 95 12.59 -0.91 3.57
CA HIS A 95 13.82 -1.09 4.35
C HIS A 95 14.31 0.24 4.93
N LYS A 96 14.38 1.29 4.09
CA LYS A 96 14.76 2.65 4.51
C LYS A 96 13.80 3.17 5.58
N TYR A 97 12.51 2.93 5.42
CA TYR A 97 11.49 3.34 6.40
C TYR A 97 11.65 2.62 7.75
N CYS A 98 11.75 1.29 7.75
CA CYS A 98 11.94 0.48 8.94
C CYS A 98 13.22 0.87 9.70
N HIS A 99 14.31 1.11 8.98
CA HIS A 99 15.55 1.59 9.58
C HIS A 99 15.38 2.99 10.21
N GLY A 100 14.69 3.92 9.54
CA GLY A 100 14.36 5.24 10.07
C GLY A 100 13.48 5.18 11.33
N LEU A 101 12.46 4.32 11.34
CA LEU A 101 11.60 4.08 12.50
C LEU A 101 12.38 3.51 13.68
N ARG A 102 13.22 2.49 13.46
CA ARG A 102 14.07 1.89 14.51
C ARG A 102 14.97 2.93 15.17
N ARG A 103 15.57 3.84 14.39
CA ARG A 103 16.38 4.95 14.92
C ARG A 103 15.56 5.93 15.75
N THR A 104 14.34 6.22 15.32
CA THR A 104 13.43 7.15 16.02
C THR A 104 12.97 6.55 17.35
N ILE A 105 12.49 5.30 17.34
CA ILE A 105 12.06 4.59 18.54
C ILE A 105 13.24 4.43 19.51
N GLY A 106 14.42 4.08 19.02
CA GLY A 106 15.63 3.97 19.85
C GLY A 106 16.10 5.30 20.47
N LYS A 107 15.69 6.45 19.94
CA LYS A 107 15.91 7.75 20.57
C LYS A 107 14.85 8.04 21.63
N VAL A 108 13.58 7.74 21.36
CA VAL A 108 12.46 7.93 22.30
C VAL A 108 12.67 7.10 23.57
N THR A 109 13.08 5.83 23.43
CA THR A 109 13.36 4.95 24.57
C THR A 109 14.58 5.36 25.40
N ARG A 110 15.46 6.24 24.87
CA ARG A 110 16.60 6.82 25.59
C ARG A 110 16.30 8.16 26.25
N ILE A 111 15.10 8.74 26.09
CA ILE A 111 14.69 9.92 26.85
C ILE A 111 14.39 9.46 28.28
N SER A 112 15.37 9.63 29.17
CA SER A 112 15.22 9.38 30.61
C SER A 112 14.04 10.20 31.19
N PRO A 113 13.24 9.64 32.13
CA PRO A 113 12.21 10.37 32.87
C PRO A 113 12.70 11.68 33.52
N ASN A 114 14.02 11.79 33.72
CA ASN A 114 14.66 12.95 34.32
C ASN A 114 14.63 14.21 33.45
N LYS A 115 14.30 14.12 32.15
CA LYS A 115 14.14 15.30 31.28
C LYS A 115 12.76 15.95 31.37
N LEU A 116 11.71 15.23 31.79
CA LEU A 116 10.37 15.81 31.99
C LEU A 116 10.30 16.73 33.21
N LYS A 117 11.04 16.43 34.28
CA LYS A 117 11.06 17.24 35.52
C LYS A 117 11.76 18.61 35.38
N LYS A 118 12.43 18.88 34.26
CA LYS A 118 13.07 20.18 33.97
C LYS A 118 12.22 21.13 33.12
N ILE A 119 11.09 20.66 32.58
CA ILE A 119 10.19 21.46 31.73
C ILE A 119 8.97 21.96 32.55
N THR A 120 8.75 21.41 33.74
CA THR A 120 7.65 21.77 34.66
C THR A 120 8.11 22.64 35.84
N ARG A 121 9.18 23.43 35.68
CA ARG A 121 9.61 24.45 36.64
C ARG A 121 9.53 25.83 36.03
#